data_AF-A0A947BFX9-F1
#
_entry.id   AF-A0A947BFX9-F1
#
_cell.length_a   1.000
_cell.length_b   1.000
_cell.length_c   1.000
_cell.angle_alpha   90.00
_cell.angle_beta   90.00
_cell.angle_gamma   90.00
#
_symmetry.space_group_name_H-M   'P 1'
#
loop_
_entity.id
_entity.type
_entity.pdbx_description
1 polymer ?
#
loop_
_entity_poly.entity_id
_entity_poly.type
_entity_poly.pdbx_seq_one_letter_code
_entity_poly.pdbx_strand_id
1 'polypeptide(L)'
;MKDDKSKSELNYKDLTQSDKDLVAKLAKGGFSRREILKLSMVTGVSLVAAEHLLFDGKAAIAATPKKGGSVRMSSNLHGPDDQLDPTLFTSTIDYTRGRATYNSLIQHANDLSPQPELAESFEPNSDATEWTFKIRNGVTFHDGKKLTADDVVYTMKRHQGEDSTSVIKSVLASVKEWKKTGPMEVKAILETPNADLPVLLGLFQTKIVQDGSTGDGIGTGPFVLESFQPGVKSVHVRNEN
;
A
#
# COMPACT_ATOMS: atom_id res chain seq x y z
N MET A 1 26.09 51.54 29.91
CA MET A 1 24.84 50.79 29.68
C MET A 1 24.50 50.86 28.20
N LYS A 2 24.79 49.79 27.46
CA LYS A 2 24.08 49.32 26.26
C LYS A 2 24.82 48.07 25.77
N ASP A 3 24.21 46.92 26.06
CA ASP A 3 24.72 45.59 25.76
C ASP A 3 24.72 45.30 24.25
N ASP A 4 25.83 44.77 23.79
CA ASP A 4 26.09 44.26 22.46
C ASP A 4 25.69 42.77 22.42
N LYS A 5 24.62 42.43 21.68
CA LYS A 5 24.23 41.05 21.39
C LYS A 5 24.68 40.67 19.99
N SER A 6 25.87 40.08 19.94
CA SER A 6 26.36 39.23 18.85
C SER A 6 25.27 38.23 18.42
N LYS A 7 24.80 38.35 17.18
CA LYS A 7 24.07 37.28 16.49
C LYS A 7 25.13 36.36 15.86
N SER A 8 25.32 35.17 16.42
CA SER A 8 26.15 34.13 15.82
C SER A 8 25.43 33.57 14.58
N GLU A 9 25.90 33.90 13.39
CA GLU A 9 25.47 33.24 12.15
C GLU A 9 26.08 31.83 12.09
N LEU A 10 25.22 30.81 12.11
CA LEU A 10 25.61 29.39 11.97
C LEU A 10 26.08 29.14 10.53
N ASN A 11 27.36 28.79 10.36
CA ASN A 11 27.95 28.52 9.05
C ASN A 11 27.87 27.01 8.72
N TYR A 12 27.33 26.68 7.54
CA TYR A 12 27.07 25.29 7.11
C TYR A 12 28.31 24.38 7.15
N LYS A 13 29.51 24.95 7.00
CA LYS A 13 30.75 24.19 7.01
C LYS A 13 31.08 23.62 8.39
N ASP A 14 30.63 24.27 9.46
CA ASP A 14 30.95 23.94 10.85
C ASP A 14 29.99 22.90 11.46
N LEU A 15 28.97 22.50 10.70
CA LEU A 15 28.01 21.45 11.08
C LEU A 15 28.64 20.06 11.02
N THR A 16 28.30 19.20 11.98
CA THR A 16 28.70 17.79 11.95
C THR A 16 28.03 17.06 10.77
N GLN A 17 28.55 15.90 10.37
CA GLN A 17 27.96 15.15 9.27
C GLN A 17 26.51 14.75 9.56
N SER A 18 26.20 14.40 10.81
CA SER A 18 24.82 14.13 11.26
C SER A 18 23.90 15.35 11.12
N ASP A 19 24.40 16.56 11.35
CA ASP A 19 23.61 17.78 11.23
C ASP A 19 23.35 18.13 9.76
N LYS A 20 24.36 17.92 8.90
CA LYS A 20 24.25 18.09 7.44
C LYS A 20 23.24 17.10 6.84
N ASP A 21 23.27 15.84 7.26
CA ASP A 21 22.32 14.82 6.83
C ASP A 21 20.90 15.14 7.30
N LEU A 22 20.77 15.68 8.52
CA LEU A 22 19.49 16.15 9.03
C LEU A 22 18.96 17.29 8.17
N VAL A 23 19.75 18.34 7.91
CA VAL A 23 19.38 19.50 7.07
C VAL A 23 19.01 19.09 5.65
N ALA A 24 19.73 18.14 5.05
CA ALA A 24 19.41 17.58 3.73
C ALA A 24 18.07 16.84 3.72
N LYS A 25 17.71 16.17 4.83
CA LYS A 25 16.41 15.53 5.03
C LYS A 25 15.30 16.56 5.28
N LEU A 26 15.60 17.67 5.96
CA LEU A 26 14.69 18.80 6.14
C LEU A 26 14.28 19.44 4.82
N ALA A 27 15.24 19.57 3.90
CA ALA A 27 14.99 20.09 2.56
C ALA A 27 14.14 19.16 1.67
N LYS A 28 14.00 17.88 2.03
CA LYS A 28 13.41 16.85 1.15
C LYS A 28 12.06 16.28 1.57
N GLY A 29 11.53 16.49 2.78
CA GLY A 29 10.20 15.94 3.08
C GLY A 29 9.68 15.93 4.51
N GLY A 30 10.15 16.82 5.39
CA GLY A 30 9.56 17.01 6.72
C GLY A 30 10.12 16.09 7.82
N PHE A 31 9.64 16.33 9.06
CA PHE A 31 10.23 15.81 10.29
C PHE A 31 9.37 14.71 10.95
N SER A 32 10.00 13.74 11.62
CA SER A 32 9.33 12.94 12.68
C SER A 32 9.47 13.59 14.07
N ARG A 33 8.52 13.32 14.99
CA ARG A 33 8.54 13.85 16.38
C ARG A 33 9.87 13.58 17.11
N ARG A 34 10.47 12.41 16.88
CA ARG A 34 11.73 12.00 17.52
C ARG A 34 12.94 12.78 16.98
N GLU A 35 12.90 13.18 15.71
CA GLU A 35 13.98 13.96 15.07
C GLU A 35 13.95 15.42 15.51
N ILE A 36 12.75 16.00 15.71
CA ILE A 36 12.61 17.35 16.28
C ILE A 36 13.16 17.40 17.70
N LEU A 37 12.86 16.40 18.53
CA LEU A 37 13.38 16.32 19.89
C LEU A 37 14.91 16.24 19.94
N LYS A 38 15.53 15.50 19.01
CA LYS A 38 17.00 15.45 18.88
C LYS A 38 17.57 16.80 18.44
N LEU A 39 16.94 17.47 17.47
CA LEU A 39 17.39 18.77 16.99
C LEU A 39 17.28 19.86 18.07
N SER A 40 16.22 19.85 18.90
CA SER A 40 16.07 20.79 20.02
C SER A 40 17.14 20.62 21.10
N MET A 41 17.62 19.38 21.33
CA MET A 41 18.69 19.12 22.29
C MET A 41 20.06 19.58 21.80
N VAL A 42 20.31 19.53 20.48
CA VAL A 42 21.60 19.92 19.88
C VAL A 42 21.71 21.43 19.66
N THR A 43 20.61 22.12 19.37
CA THR A 43 20.62 23.55 18.99
C THR A 43 20.28 24.51 20.12
N GLY A 44 19.93 24.03 21.31
CA GLY A 44 19.63 24.88 22.48
C GLY A 44 18.39 25.77 22.32
N VAL A 45 17.53 25.45 21.34
CA VAL A 45 16.31 26.21 21.04
C VAL A 45 15.30 26.02 22.16
N SER A 46 14.83 27.14 22.74
CA SER A 46 13.84 27.12 23.82
C SER A 46 12.54 26.39 23.42
N LEU A 47 11.87 25.75 24.38
CA LEU A 47 10.59 25.03 24.18
C LEU A 47 9.54 25.84 23.41
N VAL A 48 9.53 27.17 23.54
CA VAL A 48 8.60 28.09 22.87
C VAL A 48 8.89 28.20 21.35
N ALA A 49 10.15 28.17 20.94
CA ALA A 49 10.51 28.17 19.53
C ALA A 49 10.36 26.77 18.89
N ALA A 50 10.52 25.71 19.69
CA ALA A 50 10.15 24.35 19.27
C ALA A 50 8.64 24.21 19.03
N GLU A 51 7.79 24.84 19.85
CA GLU A 51 6.34 24.92 19.60
C GLU A 51 6.02 25.62 18.28
N HIS A 52 6.66 26.74 17.96
CA HIS A 52 6.45 27.42 16.67
C HIS A 52 6.90 26.59 15.46
N LEU A 53 8.04 25.88 15.56
CA LEU A 53 8.50 24.95 14.52
C LEU A 53 7.56 23.74 14.37
N LEU A 54 6.95 23.28 15.46
CA LEU A 54 5.94 22.21 15.46
C LEU A 54 4.59 22.67 14.86
N PHE A 55 4.23 23.94 15.04
CA PHE A 55 3.01 24.52 14.47
C PHE A 55 3.16 24.85 12.97
N ASP A 56 4.28 25.42 12.53
CA ASP A 56 4.56 25.65 11.11
C ASP A 56 4.84 24.32 10.36
N GLY A 57 5.41 23.33 11.03
CA GLY A 57 5.56 21.97 10.48
C GLY A 57 4.23 21.26 10.21
N LYS A 58 3.15 21.60 10.93
CA LYS A 58 1.80 21.11 10.63
C LYS A 58 1.21 21.77 9.38
N ALA A 59 1.52 23.04 9.12
CA ALA A 59 1.02 23.76 7.96
C ALA A 59 1.63 23.22 6.64
N ALA A 60 2.90 22.82 6.65
CA ALA A 60 3.57 22.26 5.47
C ALA A 60 3.09 20.84 5.08
N ILE A 61 2.50 20.08 6.02
CA ILE A 61 1.93 18.73 5.76
C ILE A 61 0.43 18.80 5.45
N ALA A 62 -0.21 19.95 5.68
CA ALA A 62 -1.64 20.17 5.48
C ALA A 62 -1.99 20.86 4.16
N ALA A 63 -1.21 20.66 3.09
CA ALA A 63 -1.72 20.98 1.75
C ALA A 63 -2.91 20.05 1.49
N THR A 64 -4.13 20.59 1.56
CA THR A 64 -5.34 19.83 1.24
C THR A 64 -5.16 19.22 -0.16
N PRO A 65 -5.25 17.89 -0.31
CA PRO A 65 -5.13 17.25 -1.62
C PRO A 65 -6.12 17.89 -2.59
N LYS A 66 -5.61 18.47 -3.68
CA LYS A 66 -6.48 19.02 -4.72
C LYS A 66 -7.15 17.86 -5.45
N LYS A 67 -8.48 17.79 -5.35
CA LYS A 67 -9.28 16.83 -6.11
C LYS A 67 -9.47 17.34 -7.54
N GLY A 68 -9.46 16.41 -8.51
CA GLY A 68 -9.71 16.70 -9.92
C GLY A 68 -8.46 16.66 -10.80
N GLY A 69 -8.66 16.79 -12.11
CA GLY A 69 -7.63 16.64 -13.12
C GLY A 69 -7.48 15.20 -13.62
N SER A 70 -6.55 15.01 -14.56
CA SER A 70 -6.23 13.72 -15.15
C SER A 70 -4.73 13.46 -15.07
N VAL A 71 -4.35 12.26 -14.68
CA VAL A 71 -2.97 11.78 -14.78
C VAL A 71 -2.87 10.86 -15.98
N ARG A 72 -1.92 11.13 -16.89
CA ARG A 72 -1.56 10.20 -17.96
C ARG A 72 -0.20 9.60 -17.63
N MET A 73 -0.18 8.28 -17.53
CA MET A 73 1.04 7.49 -17.36
C MET A 73 1.29 6.68 -18.62
N SER A 74 2.56 6.57 -19.00
CA SER A 74 3.02 5.74 -20.11
C SER A 74 4.10 4.79 -19.60
N SER A 75 4.13 3.58 -20.15
CA SER A 75 5.15 2.57 -19.89
C SER A 75 5.56 1.95 -21.22
N ASN A 76 6.74 1.35 -21.28
CA ASN A 76 7.28 0.68 -22.46
C ASN A 76 7.06 -0.85 -22.43
N LEU A 77 6.52 -1.40 -21.34
CA LEU A 77 6.24 -2.83 -21.17
C LEU A 77 4.72 -3.06 -21.21
N HIS A 78 4.17 -3.16 -22.42
CA HIS A 78 2.76 -3.50 -22.68
C HIS A 78 2.63 -4.16 -24.06
N GLY A 79 1.60 -4.97 -24.27
CA GLY A 79 1.40 -5.70 -25.52
C GLY A 79 -0.05 -6.16 -25.75
N PRO A 80 -0.32 -6.76 -26.92
CA PRO A 80 -1.66 -7.28 -27.23
C PRO A 80 -2.14 -8.37 -26.26
N ASP A 81 -1.21 -9.01 -25.56
CA ASP A 81 -1.48 -10.04 -24.55
C ASP A 81 -1.76 -9.46 -23.14
N ASP A 82 -1.80 -8.13 -22.98
CA ASP A 82 -2.16 -7.52 -21.70
C ASP A 82 -3.56 -7.98 -21.26
N GLN A 83 -3.67 -8.38 -19.98
CA GLN A 83 -4.94 -8.87 -19.42
C GLN A 83 -5.35 -8.07 -18.19
N LEU A 84 -6.63 -8.21 -17.82
CA LEU A 84 -7.19 -7.61 -16.60
C LEU A 84 -7.16 -8.56 -15.40
N ASP A 85 -6.82 -9.83 -15.64
CA ASP A 85 -6.67 -10.86 -14.61
C ASP A 85 -5.45 -10.59 -13.72
N PRO A 86 -5.65 -10.29 -12.43
CA PRO A 86 -4.53 -10.03 -11.52
C PRO A 86 -3.53 -11.18 -11.41
N THR A 87 -3.97 -12.43 -11.57
CA THR A 87 -3.09 -13.60 -11.43
C THR A 87 -2.01 -13.68 -12.52
N LEU A 88 -2.17 -12.91 -13.61
CA LEU A 88 -1.30 -12.88 -14.78
C LEU A 88 -0.46 -11.60 -14.88
N PHE A 89 -0.57 -10.67 -13.92
CA PHE A 89 0.17 -9.41 -13.96
C PHE A 89 1.68 -9.64 -13.86
N THR A 90 2.44 -9.08 -14.80
CA THR A 90 3.91 -9.24 -14.86
C THR A 90 4.66 -7.93 -15.14
N SER A 91 3.95 -6.85 -15.47
CA SER A 91 4.56 -5.58 -15.86
C SER A 91 4.14 -4.42 -14.95
N THR A 92 4.93 -3.33 -14.96
CA THR A 92 4.63 -2.11 -14.20
C THR A 92 3.28 -1.49 -14.57
N ILE A 93 2.84 -1.60 -15.84
CA ILE A 93 1.55 -1.07 -16.25
C ILE A 93 0.39 -1.91 -15.70
N ASP A 94 0.55 -3.24 -15.66
CA ASP A 94 -0.42 -4.14 -15.03
C ASP A 94 -0.55 -3.85 -13.55
N TYR A 95 0.59 -3.68 -12.86
CA TYR A 95 0.63 -3.36 -11.44
C TYR A 95 -0.05 -2.04 -11.12
N THR A 96 0.15 -1.03 -11.97
CA THR A 96 -0.49 0.29 -11.82
C THR A 96 -2.00 0.19 -12.05
N ARG A 97 -2.42 -0.45 -13.16
CA ARG A 97 -3.83 -0.71 -13.47
C ARG A 97 -4.51 -1.51 -12.37
N GLY A 98 -3.84 -2.55 -11.88
CA GLY A 98 -4.28 -3.41 -10.80
C GLY A 98 -4.51 -2.64 -9.50
N ARG A 99 -3.56 -1.80 -9.08
CA ARG A 99 -3.70 -0.95 -7.89
C ARG A 99 -4.77 0.13 -8.01
N ALA A 100 -5.06 0.61 -9.23
CA ALA A 100 -6.15 1.56 -9.45
C ALA A 100 -7.53 0.89 -9.33
N THR A 101 -7.64 -0.33 -9.86
CA THR A 101 -8.92 -1.04 -10.04
C THR A 101 -9.30 -1.90 -8.83
N TYR A 102 -8.34 -2.59 -8.23
CA TYR A 102 -8.60 -3.63 -7.23
C TYR A 102 -7.81 -3.39 -5.94
N ASN A 103 -8.33 -3.92 -4.82
CA ASN A 103 -7.60 -4.00 -3.55
C ASN A 103 -7.22 -5.45 -3.22
N SER A 104 -6.20 -5.64 -2.38
CA SER A 104 -5.77 -6.93 -1.83
C SER A 104 -6.19 -7.04 -0.35
N LEU A 105 -5.96 -8.20 0.27
CA LEU A 105 -6.12 -8.32 1.74
C LEU A 105 -5.13 -7.43 2.49
N ILE A 106 -3.91 -7.37 1.97
CA ILE A 106 -2.77 -6.66 2.56
C ILE A 106 -2.18 -5.75 1.48
N GLN A 107 -1.68 -4.60 1.92
CA GLN A 107 -0.85 -3.71 1.12
C GLN A 107 0.50 -3.51 1.78
N HIS A 108 1.50 -3.05 1.01
CA HIS A 108 2.79 -2.65 1.58
C HIS A 108 2.79 -1.16 1.90
N ALA A 109 3.27 -0.81 3.09
CA ALA A 109 3.62 0.57 3.42
C ALA A 109 4.88 1.04 2.68
N ASN A 110 5.22 2.32 2.84
CA ASN A 110 6.41 2.91 2.22
C ASN A 110 7.72 2.25 2.68
N ASP A 111 7.74 1.65 3.86
CA ASP A 111 8.87 0.87 4.40
C ASP A 111 8.79 -0.62 4.03
N LEU A 112 7.87 -0.99 3.12
CA LEU A 112 7.58 -2.35 2.68
C LEU A 112 6.98 -3.26 3.75
N SER A 113 6.63 -2.74 4.93
CA SER A 113 5.92 -3.53 5.93
C SER A 113 4.50 -3.89 5.46
N PRO A 114 4.02 -5.12 5.75
CA PRO A 114 2.65 -5.51 5.43
C PRO A 114 1.68 -4.74 6.32
N GLN A 115 0.64 -4.17 5.72
CA GLN A 115 -0.41 -3.40 6.39
C GLN A 115 -1.80 -3.87 5.97
N PRO A 116 -2.80 -3.78 6.86
CA PRO A 116 -4.19 -4.09 6.54
C PRO A 116 -4.70 -3.27 5.33
N GLU A 117 -5.34 -3.93 4.36
CA GLU A 117 -6.08 -3.31 3.26
C GLU A 117 -7.54 -3.75 3.28
N LEU A 118 -7.96 -4.81 2.56
CA LEU A 118 -9.31 -5.39 2.70
C LEU A 118 -9.45 -6.27 3.94
N ALA A 119 -8.34 -6.83 4.45
CA ALA A 119 -8.33 -7.38 5.79
C ALA A 119 -8.28 -6.22 6.80
N GLU A 120 -9.11 -6.25 7.84
CA GLU A 120 -9.00 -5.33 8.98
C GLU A 120 -7.88 -5.74 9.93
N SER A 121 -7.60 -7.05 10.03
CA SER A 121 -6.53 -7.63 10.82
C SER A 121 -6.10 -8.97 10.22
N PHE A 122 -4.85 -9.36 10.50
CA PHE A 122 -4.31 -10.67 10.17
C PHE A 122 -3.39 -11.13 11.29
N GLU A 123 -3.56 -12.37 11.75
CA GLU A 123 -2.82 -12.91 12.90
C GLU A 123 -2.39 -14.36 12.63
N PRO A 124 -1.13 -14.72 12.91
CA PRO A 124 -0.70 -16.11 12.87
C PRO A 124 -1.12 -16.84 14.15
N ASN A 125 -1.23 -18.16 14.08
CA ASN A 125 -1.14 -19.00 15.27
C ASN A 125 0.31 -19.05 15.81
N SER A 126 0.53 -19.76 16.91
CA SER A 126 1.81 -19.76 17.63
C SER A 126 3.01 -20.28 16.82
N ASP A 127 2.78 -21.09 15.79
CA ASP A 127 3.82 -21.70 14.96
C ASP A 127 3.79 -21.24 13.49
N ALA A 128 2.98 -20.22 13.17
CA ALA A 128 2.80 -19.67 11.82
C ALA A 128 2.40 -20.71 10.75
N THR A 129 1.67 -21.75 11.14
CA THR A 129 1.06 -22.73 10.22
C THR A 129 -0.37 -22.39 9.85
N GLU A 130 -1.01 -21.47 10.58
CA GLU A 130 -2.32 -20.93 10.27
C GLU A 130 -2.32 -19.40 10.38
N TRP A 131 -2.95 -18.73 9.42
CA TRP A 131 -3.17 -17.29 9.45
C TRP A 131 -4.65 -16.97 9.35
N THR A 132 -5.16 -16.19 10.30
CA THR A 132 -6.56 -15.76 10.33
C THR A 132 -6.67 -14.31 9.87
N PHE A 133 -7.52 -14.06 8.88
CA PHE A 133 -7.78 -12.76 8.28
C PHE A 133 -9.24 -12.37 8.53
N LYS A 134 -9.45 -11.24 9.21
CA LYS A 134 -10.77 -10.63 9.34
C LYS A 134 -10.98 -9.67 8.19
N ILE A 135 -12.09 -9.77 7.47
CA ILE A 135 -12.37 -9.00 6.27
C ILE A 135 -13.24 -7.79 6.63
N ARG A 136 -12.93 -6.62 6.06
CA ARG A 136 -13.69 -5.39 6.30
C ARG A 136 -15.15 -5.56 5.88
N ASN A 137 -16.06 -5.11 6.73
CA ASN A 137 -17.48 -5.04 6.44
C ASN A 137 -17.82 -3.81 5.59
N GLY A 138 -18.91 -3.92 4.82
CA GLY A 138 -19.49 -2.78 4.09
C GLY A 138 -18.74 -2.38 2.80
N VAL A 139 -17.71 -3.12 2.39
CA VAL A 139 -17.04 -2.91 1.10
C VAL A 139 -17.91 -3.40 -0.04
N THR A 140 -18.02 -2.61 -1.11
CA THR A 140 -18.70 -2.98 -2.34
C THR A 140 -17.72 -2.99 -3.51
N PHE A 141 -17.92 -3.93 -4.43
CA PHE A 141 -17.32 -3.86 -5.74
C PHE A 141 -17.91 -2.68 -6.54
N HIS A 142 -17.26 -2.31 -7.64
CA HIS A 142 -17.67 -1.20 -8.50
C HIS A 142 -19.09 -1.33 -9.06
N ASP A 143 -19.58 -2.55 -9.22
CA ASP A 143 -20.94 -2.87 -9.69
C ASP A 143 -22.00 -2.86 -8.57
N GLY A 144 -21.61 -2.55 -7.33
CA GLY A 144 -22.48 -2.53 -6.16
C GLY A 144 -22.66 -3.87 -5.45
N LYS A 145 -22.11 -4.98 -5.95
CA LYS A 145 -22.09 -6.25 -5.21
C LYS A 145 -21.28 -6.07 -3.93
N LYS A 146 -21.78 -6.58 -2.81
CA LYS A 146 -21.02 -6.57 -1.54
C LYS A 146 -19.86 -7.56 -1.60
N LEU A 147 -18.70 -7.16 -1.09
CA LEU A 147 -17.57 -8.05 -0.85
C LEU A 147 -17.93 -9.08 0.23
N THR A 148 -17.63 -10.34 -0.02
CA THR A 148 -17.82 -11.45 0.92
C THR A 148 -16.52 -12.22 1.15
N ALA A 149 -16.49 -13.04 2.21
CA ALA A 149 -15.39 -13.98 2.42
C ALA A 149 -15.25 -15.02 1.29
N ASP A 150 -16.33 -15.31 0.55
CA ASP A 150 -16.30 -16.27 -0.56
C ASP A 150 -15.50 -15.72 -1.75
N ASP A 151 -15.64 -14.43 -2.07
CA ASP A 151 -14.85 -13.75 -3.11
C ASP A 151 -13.35 -13.79 -2.78
N VAL A 152 -12.99 -13.64 -1.50
CA VAL A 152 -11.61 -13.76 -1.00
C VAL A 152 -11.08 -15.19 -1.15
N VAL A 153 -11.83 -16.19 -0.67
CA VAL A 153 -11.41 -17.60 -0.77
C VAL A 153 -11.29 -18.02 -2.23
N TYR A 154 -12.26 -17.63 -3.06
CA TYR A 154 -12.21 -17.86 -4.50
C TYR A 154 -10.92 -17.29 -5.08
N THR A 155 -10.68 -15.98 -4.90
CA THR A 155 -9.49 -15.30 -5.41
C THR A 155 -8.22 -16.02 -4.99
N MET A 156 -8.06 -16.33 -3.71
CA MET A 156 -6.83 -16.93 -3.19
C MET A 156 -6.61 -18.35 -3.71
N LYS A 157 -7.67 -19.13 -3.91
CA LYS A 157 -7.60 -20.46 -4.53
C LYS A 157 -7.17 -20.42 -5.99
N ARG A 158 -7.32 -19.29 -6.71
CA ARG A 158 -6.84 -19.15 -8.09
C ARG A 158 -5.31 -19.24 -8.18
N HIS A 159 -4.58 -19.07 -7.08
CA HIS A 159 -3.14 -19.27 -7.01
C HIS A 159 -2.73 -20.72 -6.68
N GLN A 160 -3.69 -21.64 -6.54
CA GLN A 160 -3.48 -23.04 -6.12
C GLN A 160 -4.00 -24.03 -7.17
N GLY A 161 -3.57 -25.29 -7.06
CA GLY A 161 -4.03 -26.38 -7.93
C GLY A 161 -3.23 -26.48 -9.24
N GLU A 162 -3.28 -27.65 -9.88
CA GLU A 162 -2.47 -27.96 -11.07
C GLU A 162 -2.78 -27.00 -12.23
N ASP A 163 -4.05 -26.70 -12.45
CA ASP A 163 -4.55 -25.85 -13.54
C ASP A 163 -4.40 -24.34 -13.29
N SER A 164 -3.87 -23.93 -12.14
CA SER A 164 -3.65 -22.49 -11.88
C SER A 164 -2.62 -21.91 -12.84
N THR A 165 -3.04 -20.86 -13.53
CA THR A 165 -2.23 -20.05 -14.45
C THR A 165 -1.47 -18.92 -13.74
N SER A 166 -1.61 -18.80 -12.42
CA SER A 166 -1.02 -17.73 -11.64
C SER A 166 0.50 -17.71 -11.75
N VAL A 167 1.06 -16.56 -12.14
CA VAL A 167 2.52 -16.37 -12.26
C VAL A 167 3.26 -16.40 -10.92
N ILE A 168 2.52 -16.29 -9.79
CA ILE A 168 3.05 -16.38 -8.42
C ILE A 168 2.64 -17.68 -7.70
N LYS A 169 2.16 -18.70 -8.42
CA LYS A 169 1.72 -19.98 -7.82
C LYS A 169 2.81 -20.60 -6.92
N SER A 170 4.05 -20.63 -7.38
CA SER A 170 5.18 -21.18 -6.61
C SER A 170 5.52 -20.34 -5.37
N VAL A 171 5.31 -19.02 -5.43
CA VAL A 171 5.54 -18.10 -4.31
C VAL A 171 4.56 -18.38 -3.16
N LEU A 172 3.31 -18.75 -3.49
CA LEU A 172 2.27 -19.06 -2.52
C LEU A 172 2.15 -20.55 -2.18
N ALA A 173 3.08 -21.39 -2.64
CA ALA A 173 3.01 -22.85 -2.50
C ALA A 173 3.01 -23.36 -1.05
N SER A 174 3.48 -22.54 -0.09
CA SER A 174 3.38 -22.88 1.35
C SER A 174 1.94 -22.96 1.85
N VAL A 175 0.98 -22.29 1.19
CA VAL A 175 -0.43 -22.34 1.59
C VAL A 175 -1.06 -23.58 1.00
N LYS A 176 -1.49 -24.49 1.87
CA LYS A 176 -2.20 -25.72 1.51
C LYS A 176 -3.65 -25.41 1.15
N GLU A 177 -4.32 -24.57 1.94
CA GLU A 177 -5.76 -24.41 1.85
C GLU A 177 -6.22 -23.02 2.31
N TRP A 178 -7.20 -22.46 1.61
CA TRP A 178 -7.95 -21.28 2.03
C TRP A 178 -9.37 -21.69 2.44
N LYS A 179 -9.74 -21.35 3.68
CA LYS A 179 -11.06 -21.64 4.26
C LYS A 179 -11.78 -20.37 4.65
N LYS A 180 -13.07 -20.33 4.39
CA LYS A 180 -13.99 -19.41 5.06
C LYS A 180 -14.33 -20.01 6.43
N THR A 181 -13.92 -19.34 7.51
CA THR A 181 -14.15 -19.81 8.89
C THR A 181 -15.27 -19.02 9.58
N GLY A 182 -15.71 -17.91 8.99
CA GLY A 182 -16.85 -17.13 9.44
C GLY A 182 -17.44 -16.26 8.31
N PRO A 183 -18.47 -15.45 8.58
CA PRO A 183 -19.12 -14.62 7.55
C PRO A 183 -18.15 -13.66 6.84
N MET A 184 -17.24 -13.05 7.60
CA MET A 184 -16.20 -12.13 7.12
C MET A 184 -14.83 -12.53 7.71
N GLU A 185 -14.57 -13.84 7.75
CA GLU A 185 -13.32 -14.38 8.26
C GLU A 185 -12.80 -15.48 7.32
N VAL A 186 -11.54 -15.38 6.96
CA VAL A 186 -10.84 -16.31 6.08
C VAL A 186 -9.57 -16.78 6.77
N LYS A 187 -9.26 -18.07 6.67
CA LYS A 187 -8.05 -18.68 7.20
C LYS A 187 -7.21 -19.26 6.06
N ALA A 188 -5.91 -18.98 6.08
CA ALA A 188 -4.91 -19.73 5.31
C ALA A 188 -4.33 -20.83 6.20
N ILE A 189 -4.39 -22.08 5.74
CA ILE A 189 -3.74 -23.24 6.37
C ILE A 189 -2.52 -23.59 5.52
N LEU A 190 -1.37 -23.70 6.16
CA LEU A 190 -0.09 -23.87 5.48
C LEU A 190 0.42 -25.30 5.67
N GLU A 191 1.13 -25.80 4.65
CA GLU A 191 1.82 -27.10 4.74
C GLU A 191 3.13 -26.95 5.52
N THR A 192 3.77 -25.77 5.44
CA THR A 192 4.99 -25.42 6.17
C THR A 192 4.84 -24.06 6.85
N PRO A 193 5.39 -23.85 8.06
CA PRO A 193 5.39 -22.55 8.71
C PRO A 193 5.92 -21.44 7.78
N ASN A 194 5.18 -20.33 7.66
CA ASN A 194 5.61 -19.18 6.87
C ASN A 194 5.18 -17.87 7.53
N ALA A 195 6.14 -17.20 8.18
CA ALA A 195 5.93 -15.91 8.82
C ALA A 195 5.79 -14.75 7.80
N ASP A 196 6.28 -14.94 6.57
CA ASP A 196 6.30 -13.92 5.52
C ASP A 196 5.00 -13.89 4.69
N LEU A 197 4.04 -14.78 4.97
CA LEU A 197 2.79 -14.86 4.20
C LEU A 197 2.10 -13.48 4.05
N PRO A 198 1.98 -12.63 5.09
CA PRO A 198 1.43 -11.29 4.92
C PRO A 198 2.17 -10.44 3.87
N VAL A 199 3.49 -10.52 3.81
CA VAL A 199 4.30 -9.81 2.81
C VAL A 199 3.98 -10.33 1.41
N LEU A 200 3.89 -11.64 1.24
CA LEU A 200 3.56 -12.28 -0.05
C LEU A 200 2.14 -11.91 -0.51
N LEU A 201 1.20 -11.75 0.43
CA LEU A 201 -0.18 -11.36 0.12
C LEU A 201 -0.33 -9.89 -0.28
N GLY A 202 0.72 -9.07 -0.11
CA GLY A 202 0.77 -7.70 -0.64
C GLY A 202 1.27 -7.58 -2.09
N LEU A 203 1.61 -8.71 -2.74
CA LEU A 203 2.02 -8.73 -4.14
C LEU A 203 0.89 -8.31 -5.09
N PHE A 204 1.26 -7.92 -6.31
CA PHE A 204 0.33 -7.32 -7.28
C PHE A 204 -0.73 -8.28 -7.81
N GLN A 205 -0.52 -9.57 -7.67
CA GLN A 205 -1.37 -10.61 -8.24
C GLN A 205 -2.48 -11.08 -7.28
N THR A 206 -2.40 -10.74 -6.00
CA THR A 206 -3.36 -11.18 -4.94
C THR A 206 -4.57 -10.25 -4.81
N LYS A 207 -4.93 -9.57 -5.89
CA LYS A 207 -6.03 -8.61 -5.93
C LYS A 207 -7.36 -9.35 -5.89
N ILE A 208 -8.26 -8.91 -5.01
CA ILE A 208 -9.55 -9.56 -4.79
C ILE A 208 -10.48 -9.26 -5.97
N VAL A 209 -10.99 -10.33 -6.57
CA VAL A 209 -12.02 -10.31 -7.61
C VAL A 209 -13.28 -10.99 -7.09
N GLN A 210 -14.40 -10.79 -7.78
CA GLN A 210 -15.64 -11.48 -7.46
C GLN A 210 -15.51 -12.99 -7.68
N ASP A 211 -16.20 -13.78 -6.86
CA ASP A 211 -16.36 -15.22 -7.08
C ASP A 211 -16.93 -15.50 -8.47
N GLY A 212 -16.24 -16.37 -9.23
CA GLY A 212 -16.56 -16.70 -10.62
C GLY A 212 -15.94 -15.77 -11.69
N SER A 213 -15.28 -14.68 -11.30
CA SER A 213 -14.64 -13.75 -12.24
C SER A 213 -13.13 -14.00 -12.36
N THR A 214 -12.59 -13.88 -13.58
CA THR A 214 -11.14 -13.95 -13.82
C THR A 214 -10.51 -12.57 -14.05
N GLY A 215 -11.12 -11.50 -13.53
CA GLY A 215 -10.64 -10.13 -13.71
C GLY A 215 -11.25 -9.46 -14.92
N ASP A 216 -12.48 -8.99 -14.75
CA ASP A 216 -13.32 -8.27 -15.71
C ASP A 216 -13.19 -6.73 -15.59
N GLY A 217 -12.27 -6.25 -14.75
CA GLY A 217 -12.14 -4.83 -14.43
C GLY A 217 -13.07 -4.37 -13.31
N ILE A 218 -13.82 -5.27 -12.68
CA ILE A 218 -14.67 -4.98 -11.52
C ILE A 218 -13.89 -5.30 -10.24
N GLY A 219 -13.50 -4.25 -9.52
CA GLY A 219 -12.77 -4.38 -8.27
C GLY A 219 -13.43 -3.59 -7.15
N THR A 220 -12.69 -3.42 -6.07
CA THR A 220 -13.05 -2.59 -4.91
C THR A 220 -12.22 -1.32 -4.81
N GLY A 221 -11.32 -1.10 -5.79
CA GLY A 221 -10.35 -0.02 -5.78
C GLY A 221 -10.95 1.38 -5.99
N PRO A 222 -10.13 2.42 -5.85
CA PRO A 222 -10.57 3.82 -5.91
C PRO A 222 -10.92 4.30 -7.32
N PHE A 223 -10.64 3.52 -8.37
CA PHE A 223 -10.99 3.86 -9.74
C PHE A 223 -11.68 2.70 -10.46
N VAL A 224 -12.70 3.03 -11.24
CA VAL A 224 -13.46 2.09 -12.08
C VAL A 224 -12.85 2.08 -13.48
N LEU A 225 -12.67 0.90 -14.05
CA LEU A 225 -12.23 0.74 -15.43
C LEU A 225 -13.35 1.13 -16.40
N GLU A 226 -13.16 2.22 -17.15
CA GLU A 226 -14.11 2.68 -18.18
C GLU A 226 -13.86 2.00 -19.53
N SER A 227 -12.59 1.83 -19.90
CA SER A 227 -12.23 1.12 -21.13
C SER A 227 -10.84 0.50 -21.04
N PHE A 228 -10.67 -0.64 -21.71
CA PHE A 228 -9.40 -1.32 -21.84
C PHE A 228 -9.17 -1.76 -23.29
N GLN A 229 -8.03 -1.34 -23.84
CA GLN A 229 -7.53 -1.73 -25.15
C GLN A 229 -6.14 -2.34 -24.92
N PRO A 230 -6.01 -3.68 -24.94
CA PRO A 230 -4.74 -4.37 -24.73
C PRO A 230 -3.63 -3.78 -25.60
N GLY A 231 -2.47 -3.51 -24.98
CA GLY A 231 -1.32 -2.96 -25.67
C GLY A 231 -1.46 -1.50 -26.16
N VAL A 232 -2.56 -0.81 -25.86
CA VAL A 232 -2.80 0.57 -26.30
C VAL A 232 -3.06 1.51 -25.12
N LYS A 233 -4.14 1.28 -24.37
CA LYS A 233 -4.52 2.13 -23.23
C LYS A 233 -5.58 1.49 -22.34
N SER A 234 -5.61 1.91 -21.08
CA SER A 234 -6.80 1.78 -20.23
C SER A 234 -7.21 3.15 -19.72
N VAL A 235 -8.52 3.38 -19.58
CA VAL A 235 -9.09 4.61 -19.01
C VAL A 235 -9.82 4.25 -17.73
N HIS A 236 -9.55 5.02 -16.68
CA HIS A 236 -10.06 4.80 -15.34
C HIS A 236 -10.71 6.08 -14.85
N VAL A 237 -11.89 5.96 -14.26
CA VAL A 237 -12.65 7.08 -13.67
C VAL A 237 -12.76 6.88 -12.16
N ARG A 238 -13.04 7.96 -11.43
CA ARG A 238 -13.20 7.90 -9.97
C ARG A 238 -14.31 6.89 -9.61
N ASN A 239 -14.06 6.05 -8.62
CA ASN A 239 -15.11 5.30 -7.94
C ASN A 239 -15.87 6.25 -6.98
N GLU A 240 -17.18 6.34 -7.13
CA GLU A 240 -18.04 7.24 -6.35
C GLU A 240 -18.64 6.58 -5.09
N ASN A 241 -18.43 5.26 -4.92
CA ASN A 241 -18.90 4.48 -3.77
C ASN A 241 -18.08 4.74 -2.49
#